data_AF-A0A957CQV4-F1
#
_entry.id   AF-A0A957CQV4-F1
#
_cell.length_a   1.000
_cell.length_b   1.000
_cell.length_c   1.000
_cell.angle_alpha   90.00
_cell.angle_beta   90.00
_cell.angle_gamma   90.00
#
_symmetry.space_group_name_H-M   'P 1'
#
loop_
_entity.id
_entity.type
_entity.pdbx_description
1 polymer ?
#
loop_
_entity_poly.entity_id
_entity_poly.type
_entity_poly.pdbx_seq_one_letter_code
_entity_poly.pdbx_strand_id
1 'polypeptide(L)' 'MSEQEPTFRVRDVPVYGDVILSPMAGYSDVPYRALCRTYGSAMHYTEFVPVEALLG' A
#
# COMPACT_ATOMS: atom_id res chain seq x y z
N MET A 1 -0.84 18.22 -18.70
CA MET A 1 -0.47 17.21 -17.69
C MET A 1 -0.03 15.99 -18.44
N SER A 2 1.21 15.54 -18.23
CA SER A 2 1.70 14.28 -18.82
C SER A 2 0.93 13.14 -18.16
N GLU A 3 0.18 12.38 -18.95
CA GLU A 3 -0.56 11.22 -18.48
C GLU A 3 0.45 10.07 -18.36
N GLN A 4 0.93 9.83 -17.14
CA GLN A 4 1.92 8.78 -16.89
C GLN A 4 1.26 7.41 -17.14
N GLU A 5 1.94 6.54 -17.89
CA GLU A 5 1.48 5.16 -18.08
C GLU A 5 1.71 4.37 -16.77
N PRO A 6 0.73 3.58 -16.30
CA PRO A 6 0.90 2.80 -15.08
C PRO A 6 1.95 1.69 -15.27
N THR A 7 2.78 1.47 -14.26
CA THR A 7 3.80 0.41 -14.25
C THR A 7 3.16 -0.98 -14.29
N PHE A 8 2.06 -1.17 -13.56
CA PHE A 8 1.24 -2.37 -13.62
C PHE A 8 -0.19 -2.07 -13.10
N ARG A 9 -1.06 -3.08 -13.15
CA ARG A 9 -2.43 -2.98 -12.62
C ARG A 9 -2.74 -4.12 -11.67
N VAL A 10 -3.44 -3.82 -10.58
CA VAL A 10 -4.10 -4.82 -9.74
C VAL A 10 -5.57 -4.79 -10.11
N ARG A 11 -6.00 -5.75 -10.94
CA ARG A 11 -7.33 -5.74 -11.57
C ARG A 11 -7.54 -4.43 -12.34
N ASP A 12 -8.46 -3.59 -11.90
CA ASP A 12 -8.79 -2.29 -12.49
C ASP A 12 -7.98 -1.12 -11.90
N VAL A 13 -7.24 -1.34 -10.80
CA VAL A 13 -6.46 -0.30 -10.10
C VAL A 13 -5.08 -0.10 -10.75
N PRO A 14 -4.78 1.09 -11.31
CA PRO A 14 -3.47 1.40 -11.86
C PRO A 14 -2.45 1.70 -10.75
N VAL A 15 -1.23 1.20 -10.89
CA VAL A 15 -0.11 1.46 -9.97
C VAL A 15 1.00 2.22 -10.69
N TYR A 16 1.41 3.33 -10.10
CA TYR A 16 2.44 4.22 -10.64
C TYR A 16 3.70 4.12 -9.79
N GLY A 17 4.73 3.47 -10.30
CA GLY A 17 5.98 3.16 -9.59
C GLY A 17 6.18 1.67 -9.35
N ASP A 18 7.42 1.31 -9.02
CA ASP A 18 7.91 -0.06 -8.90
C ASP A 18 8.19 -0.49 -7.44
N VAL A 19 7.94 0.39 -6.47
CA VAL A 19 8.16 0.11 -5.03
C VAL A 19 6.83 0.00 -4.29
N ILE A 20 6.61 -1.16 -3.66
CA ILE A 20 5.39 -1.48 -2.90
C ILE A 20 5.78 -1.74 -1.44
N LEU A 21 4.99 -1.19 -0.50
CA LEU A 21 5.17 -1.52 0.92
C LEU A 21 4.50 -2.87 1.24
N SER A 22 5.31 -3.83 1.71
CA SER A 22 4.85 -5.13 2.18
C SER A 22 3.92 -5.00 3.41
N PRO A 23 2.85 -5.81 3.52
CA PRO A 23 2.05 -5.89 4.74
C PRO A 23 2.87 -6.57 5.85
N MET A 24 3.19 -5.82 6.90
CA MET A 24 3.90 -6.33 8.07
C MET A 24 3.09 -6.00 9.33
N ALA A 25 2.65 -7.02 10.06
CA ALA A 25 1.90 -6.85 11.31
C ALA A 25 2.72 -6.09 12.36
N GLY A 26 2.11 -5.08 12.97
CA GLY A 26 2.76 -4.22 13.96
C GLY A 26 3.81 -3.23 13.41
N TYR A 27 3.98 -3.14 12.09
CA TYR A 27 4.87 -2.17 11.43
C TYR A 27 4.13 -1.30 10.41
N SER A 28 3.18 -1.88 9.69
CA SER A 28 2.40 -1.19 8.65
C SER A 28 1.28 -0.32 9.24
N ASP A 29 1.50 0.36 10.35
CA ASP A 29 0.53 1.28 10.97
C ASP A 29 0.29 2.52 10.09
N VAL A 30 -0.80 3.26 10.38
CA VAL A 30 -1.18 4.50 9.67
C VAL A 30 -0.02 5.50 9.48
N PRO A 31 0.76 5.89 10.52
CA PRO A 31 1.87 6.84 10.35
C PRO A 31 3.00 6.30 9.47
N TYR A 32 3.29 5.00 9.54
CA TYR A 32 4.35 4.39 8.75
C TYR A 32 4.00 4.38 7.25
N ARG A 33 2.74 4.08 6.92
CA ARG A 33 2.24 4.15 5.52
C ARG A 33 2.27 5.58 4.97
N ALA A 34 1.95 6.57 5.79
CA ALA A 34 2.03 7.98 5.39
C ALA A 34 3.47 8.39 5.05
N LEU A 35 4.43 7.91 5.84
CA LEU A 35 5.86 8.14 5.61
C LEU A 35 6.32 7.46 4.30
N CYS A 36 6.04 6.17 4.12
CA CYS A 36 6.40 5.42 2.91
C CYS A 36 5.82 6.04 1.63
N ARG A 37 4.59 6.58 1.70
CA ARG A 37 3.98 7.31 0.58
C ARG A 37 4.76 8.56 0.19
N THR A 38 5.29 9.28 1.18
CA THR A 38 6.12 10.47 0.96
C THR A 38 7.46 10.12 0.29
N TYR A 39 7.98 8.92 0.56
CA TYR A 39 9.22 8.41 -0.04
C TYR A 39 9.06 7.71 -1.39
N GLY A 40 7.86 7.74 -1.99
CA GLY A 40 7.63 7.19 -3.33
C GLY A 40 7.09 5.76 -3.38
N SER A 41 6.50 5.26 -2.29
CA SER A 41 5.77 3.99 -2.35
C SER A 41 4.51 4.12 -3.20
N ALA A 42 4.44 3.29 -4.25
CA ALA A 42 3.39 3.29 -5.26
C ALA A 42 2.09 2.63 -4.77
N MET A 43 2.20 1.68 -3.85
CA MET A 43 1.09 0.91 -3.30
C MET A 43 1.43 0.44 -1.89
N HIS A 44 0.42 0.40 -1.02
CA HIS A 44 0.57 -0.03 0.38
C HIS A 44 -0.48 -1.09 0.70
N TYR A 45 -0.08 -2.13 1.43
CA TYR A 45 -1.00 -3.07 2.05
C TYR A 45 -1.12 -2.76 3.54
N THR A 46 -2.33 -2.89 4.08
CA THR A 46 -2.55 -2.89 5.54
C THR A 46 -2.03 -4.19 6.13
N GLU A 47 -1.72 -4.19 7.42
CA GLU A 47 -1.37 -5.43 8.11
C GLU A 47 -2.48 -6.48 8.03
N PHE A 48 -2.10 -7.73 8.28
CA PHE A 48 -3.05 -8.82 8.42
C PHE A 48 -3.89 -8.59 9.68
N VAL A 49 -5.20 -8.43 9.52
CA VAL A 49 -6.12 -8.28 10.65
C VAL A 49 -6.36 -9.68 11.23
N PRO A 50 -6.00 -9.94 12.50
CA PRO A 50 -6.29 -11.22 13.14
C PRO A 50 -7.80 -11.44 13.21
N VAL A 51 -8.23 -12.70 13.10
CA VAL A 51 -9.67 -13.06 13.05
C VAL A 51 -10.39 -12.58 14.31
N GLU A 52 -9.70 -12.60 15.45
CA GLU A 52 -10.18 -12.12 16.74
C GLU A 52 -10.55 -10.62 16.70
N ALA A 53 -9.83 -9.80 15.93
CA ALA A 53 -10.14 -8.38 15.77
C ALA A 53 -11.35 -8.12 14.85
N LEU A 54 -11.79 -9.13 14.10
CA LEU A 54 -13.00 -9.07 13.26
C LEU A 54 -14.26 -9.54 14.00
N LEU A 55 -14.11 -10.27 15.10
CA LEU A 55 -15.21 -10.96 15.79
C LEU A 55 -15.96 -10.12 16.82
N GLY A 56 -15.56 -8.86 17.06
CA GLY A 56 -16.35 -7.80 17.73
C GLY A 56 -17.18 -8.21 18.93
#